data_AF-A0A423VH06-F1
#
_entry.id   AF-A0A423VH06-F1
#
_cell.length_a   1.000
_cell.length_b   1.000
_cell.length_c   1.000
_cell.angle_alpha   90.00
_cell.angle_beta   90.00
_cell.angle_gamma   90.00
#
_symmetry.space_group_name_H-M   'P 1'
#
loop_
_entity.id
_entity.type
_entity.pdbx_description
1 polymer ?
#
loop_
_entity_poly.entity_id
_entity_poly.type
_entity_poly.pdbx_seq_one_letter_code
_entity_poly.pdbx_strand_id
1 'polypeptide(L)'
;MASNPADKLRALYRAFLREMPARPVLSKARAPLHLRLREHFKPTNPSEQAIAQAEQYLAYVRAQRTYVTLLERYNPGMGMDEEERVRLTARRVGMDLPAEYGTKKE
;
A
#
# COMPACT_ATOMS: atom_id res chain seq x y z
N MET A 1 -25.39 1.85 25.20
CA MET A 1 -25.05 0.42 25.06
C MET A 1 -23.53 0.32 24.96
N ALA A 2 -22.85 -0.11 26.03
CA ALA A 2 -21.39 -0.26 25.99
C ALA A 2 -21.04 -1.38 24.99
N SER A 3 -20.31 -1.06 23.93
CA SER A 3 -19.86 -2.06 22.96
C SER A 3 -18.85 -2.98 23.63
N ASN A 4 -19.08 -4.29 23.59
CA ASN A 4 -18.13 -5.28 24.10
C ASN A 4 -16.75 -5.07 23.44
N PRO A 5 -15.64 -4.99 24.19
CA PRO A 5 -14.30 -4.80 23.64
C PRO A 5 -13.93 -5.85 22.58
N ALA A 6 -14.42 -7.08 22.72
CA ALA A 6 -14.23 -8.13 21.72
C ALA A 6 -14.93 -7.82 20.38
N ASP A 7 -16.11 -7.21 20.42
CA ASP A 7 -16.85 -6.83 19.20
C ASP A 7 -16.20 -5.62 18.52
N LYS A 8 -15.62 -4.70 19.31
CA LYS A 8 -14.81 -3.59 18.80
C LYS A 8 -13.58 -4.10 18.03
N LEU A 9 -12.84 -5.07 18.58
CA LEU A 9 -11.71 -5.70 17.88
C LEU A 9 -12.13 -6.39 16.58
N ARG A 10 -13.28 -7.09 16.57
CA ARG A 10 -13.81 -7.73 15.36
C ARG A 10 -14.18 -6.69 14.29
N ALA A 11 -14.75 -5.56 14.68
CA ALA A 11 -15.07 -4.47 13.77
C ALA A 11 -13.79 -3.87 13.15
N LEU A 12 -12.76 -3.62 13.96
CA LEU A 12 -11.45 -3.14 13.50
C LEU A 12 -10.78 -4.13 12.55
N TYR A 13 -10.78 -5.42 12.89
CA TYR A 13 -10.27 -6.48 12.02
C TYR A 13 -10.94 -6.45 10.64
N ARG A 14 -12.28 -6.35 10.59
CA ARG A 14 -13.03 -6.26 9.33
C ARG A 14 -12.71 -4.99 8.55
N ALA A 15 -12.54 -3.86 9.23
CA ALA A 15 -12.12 -2.62 8.58
C ALA A 15 -10.73 -2.78 7.96
N PHE A 16 -9.77 -3.37 8.67
CA PHE A 16 -8.43 -3.65 8.18
C PHE A 16 -8.44 -4.62 6.97
N LEU A 17 -9.28 -5.66 7.00
CA LEU A 17 -9.45 -6.56 5.86
C LEU A 17 -9.95 -5.85 4.60
N ARG A 18 -10.70 -4.76 4.73
CA ARG A 18 -11.21 -3.97 3.58
C ARG A 18 -10.16 -3.04 2.99
N GLU A 19 -9.16 -2.64 3.77
CA GLU A 19 -8.02 -1.87 3.26
C GLU A 19 -7.02 -2.75 2.49
N MET A 20 -7.04 -4.07 2.72
CA MET A 20 -6.19 -5.01 1.99
C MET A 20 -6.75 -5.34 0.59
N PRO A 21 -5.88 -5.71 -0.37
CA PRO A 21 -6.31 -6.13 -1.69
C PRO A 21 -7.36 -7.25 -1.64
N ALA A 22 -8.39 -7.15 -2.49
CA ALA A 22 -9.41 -8.18 -2.59
C ALA A 22 -8.77 -9.51 -3.00
N ARG A 23 -9.12 -10.57 -2.27
CA ARG A 23 -8.60 -11.91 -2.58
C ARG A 23 -9.27 -12.45 -3.85
N PRO A 24 -8.52 -13.00 -4.82
CA PRO A 24 -9.12 -13.67 -5.97
C PRO A 24 -9.94 -14.88 -5.50
N VAL A 25 -11.18 -14.99 -5.99
CA VAL A 25 -12.18 -15.98 -5.55
C VAL A 25 -11.68 -17.43 -5.70
N LEU A 26 -10.84 -17.68 -6.69
CA LEU A 26 -10.27 -19.00 -7.00
C LEU A 26 -9.11 -19.41 -6.07
N SER A 27 -8.56 -18.47 -5.28
CA SER A 27 -7.48 -18.77 -4.35
C SER A 27 -8.02 -19.43 -3.08
N LYS A 28 -7.88 -20.76 -3.02
CA LYS A 28 -8.27 -21.58 -1.87
C LYS A 28 -7.41 -21.28 -0.63
N ALA A 29 -6.12 -21.00 -0.82
CA ALA A 29 -5.18 -20.78 0.28
C ALA A 29 -5.22 -19.34 0.82
N ARG A 30 -5.25 -19.21 2.14
CA ARG A 30 -5.13 -17.91 2.81
C ARG A 30 -3.66 -17.50 2.86
N ALA A 31 -3.34 -16.29 2.40
CA ALA A 31 -1.98 -15.79 2.48
C ALA A 31 -1.49 -15.79 3.95
N PRO A 32 -0.21 -16.09 4.20
CA PRO A 32 0.33 -16.20 5.57
C PRO A 32 0.11 -14.92 6.38
N LEU A 33 0.13 -13.75 5.73
CA LEU A 33 -0.18 -12.47 6.36
C LEU A 33 -1.58 -12.42 6.98
N HIS A 34 -2.60 -12.94 6.30
CA HIS A 34 -3.97 -12.96 6.84
C HIS A 34 -4.10 -13.94 8.02
N LEU A 35 -3.27 -14.99 8.08
CA LEU A 35 -3.23 -15.90 9.23
C LEU A 35 -2.63 -15.18 10.44
N ARG A 36 -1.45 -14.55 10.28
CA ARG A 36 -0.81 -13.75 11.32
C ARG A 36 -1.72 -12.64 11.82
N LEU A 37 -2.36 -11.90 10.91
CA LEU A 37 -3.31 -10.85 11.28
C LEU A 37 -4.48 -11.40 12.10
N ARG A 38 -5.04 -12.55 11.70
CA ARG A 38 -6.12 -13.18 12.47
C ARG A 38 -5.65 -13.61 13.86
N GLU A 39 -4.43 -14.09 14.00
CA GLU A 39 -3.84 -14.45 15.29
C GLU A 39 -3.67 -13.22 16.19
N HIS A 40 -3.14 -12.11 15.65
CA HIS A 40 -2.98 -10.84 16.38
C HIS A 40 -4.32 -10.24 16.85
N PHE A 41 -5.39 -10.41 16.07
CA PHE A 41 -6.72 -9.88 16.40
C PHE A 41 -7.62 -10.88 17.14
N LYS A 42 -7.09 -12.04 17.56
CA LYS A 42 -7.85 -13.05 18.31
C LYS A 42 -8.18 -12.49 19.70
N PRO A 43 -9.47 -12.44 20.12
CA PRO A 43 -9.90 -11.78 21.35
C PRO A 43 -9.63 -12.62 22.62
N THR A 44 -8.50 -13.34 22.69
CA THR A 44 -8.18 -14.22 23.82
C THR A 44 -8.02 -13.43 25.12
N ASN A 45 -7.49 -12.19 25.05
CA ASN A 45 -7.45 -11.20 26.13
C ASN A 45 -7.58 -9.78 25.54
N PRO A 46 -8.81 -9.25 25.33
CA PRO A 46 -8.99 -7.94 24.74
C PRO A 46 -8.60 -6.86 25.76
N SER A 47 -7.34 -6.42 25.75
CA SER A 47 -6.89 -5.28 26.52
C SER A 47 -7.25 -3.97 25.80
N GLU A 48 -7.47 -2.90 26.56
CA GLU A 48 -7.68 -1.56 25.99
C GLU A 48 -6.49 -1.13 25.12
N GLN A 49 -5.28 -1.51 25.51
CA GLN A 49 -4.06 -1.27 24.74
C GLN A 49 -4.09 -1.97 23.37
N ALA A 50 -4.54 -3.22 23.30
CA ALA A 50 -4.64 -3.94 22.02
C ALA A 50 -5.64 -3.28 21.07
N ILE A 51 -6.74 -2.73 21.60
CA ILE A 51 -7.73 -1.98 20.84
C ILE A 51 -7.10 -0.68 20.30
N ALA A 52 -6.42 0.09 21.15
CA ALA A 52 -5.78 1.34 20.75
C ALA A 52 -4.70 1.11 19.68
N GLN A 53 -3.90 0.04 19.82
CA GLN A 53 -2.92 -0.36 18.81
C GLN A 53 -3.59 -0.71 17.48
N ALA A 54 -4.67 -1.49 17.51
CA ALA A 54 -5.42 -1.85 16.31
C ALA A 54 -6.00 -0.61 15.59
N GLU A 55 -6.50 0.38 16.34
CA GLU A 55 -6.95 1.65 15.80
C GLU A 55 -5.81 2.44 15.14
N GLN A 56 -4.65 2.50 15.80
CA GLN A 56 -3.46 3.16 15.27
C GLN A 56 -2.97 2.51 13.98
N TYR A 57 -2.92 1.17 13.92
CA TYR A 57 -2.54 0.46 12.70
C TYR A 57 -3.50 0.73 11.55
N LEU A 58 -4.81 0.75 11.82
CA LEU A 58 -5.81 1.05 10.80
C LEU A 58 -5.64 2.48 10.25
N ALA A 59 -5.38 3.45 11.13
CA ALA A 59 -5.11 4.83 10.74
C ALA A 59 -3.85 4.93 9.87
N TYR A 60 -2.78 4.23 10.25
CA TYR A 60 -1.53 4.19 9.49
C TYR A 60 -1.71 3.63 8.08
N VAL A 61 -2.40 2.49 7.93
CA VAL A 61 -2.63 1.88 6.60
C VAL A 61 -3.42 2.80 5.68
N ARG A 62 -4.44 3.49 6.22
CA ARG A 62 -5.22 4.48 5.46
C ARG A 62 -4.35 5.66 5.02
N ALA A 63 -3.54 6.19 5.94
CA ALA A 63 -2.61 7.27 5.65
C ALA A 63 -1.58 6.86 4.58
N GLN A 64 -1.08 5.62 4.64
CA GLN A 64 -0.14 5.10 3.65
C GLN A 64 -0.75 5.06 2.25
N ARG A 65 -2.02 4.64 2.13
CA ARG A 65 -2.73 4.66 0.85
C ARG A 65 -2.86 6.07 0.29
N THR A 66 -3.30 7.02 1.12
CA THR A 66 -3.41 8.42 0.70
C THR A 66 -2.04 9.00 0.32
N TYR A 67 -1.00 8.64 1.07
CA TYR A 67 0.36 9.07 0.77
C TYR A 67 0.82 8.58 -0.60
N VAL A 68 0.63 7.28 -0.91
CA VAL A 68 0.97 6.73 -2.23
C VAL A 68 0.19 7.43 -3.34
N THR A 69 -1.12 7.66 -3.16
CA THR A 69 -1.93 8.39 -4.15
C THR A 69 -1.46 9.83 -4.37
N LEU A 70 -1.05 10.53 -3.31
CA LEU A 70 -0.50 11.88 -3.43
C LEU A 70 0.86 11.86 -4.14
N LEU A 71 1.69 10.87 -3.81
CA LEU A 71 3.01 10.71 -4.41
C LEU A 71 2.92 10.49 -5.92
N GLU A 72 2.03 9.61 -6.36
CA GLU A 72 1.78 9.35 -7.79
C GLU A 72 1.24 10.59 -8.51
N ARG A 73 0.38 11.39 -7.85
CA ARG A 73 -0.20 12.61 -8.44
C ARG A 73 0.81 13.73 -8.60
N TYR A 74 1.60 13.99 -7.57
CA TYR A 74 2.51 15.13 -7.54
C TYR A 74 3.91 14.79 -8.06
N ASN A 75 4.28 13.51 -8.12
CA ASN A 75 5.55 13.05 -8.65
C ASN A 75 5.37 11.89 -9.68
N PRO A 76 4.73 12.16 -10.83
CA PRO A 76 4.53 11.15 -11.87
C PRO A 76 5.85 10.70 -12.52
N GLY A 77 6.92 11.49 -12.37
CA GLY A 77 8.27 11.17 -12.86
C GLY A 77 9.12 10.36 -11.88
N MET A 78 8.60 9.97 -10.71
CA MET A 78 9.38 9.26 -9.69
C MET A 78 9.95 7.93 -10.19
N GLY A 79 9.21 7.23 -11.06
CA GLY A 79 9.63 5.96 -11.65
C GLY A 79 10.38 6.10 -12.98
N MET A 80 10.61 7.31 -13.46
CA MET A 80 11.24 7.57 -14.76
C MET A 80 12.74 7.70 -14.61
N ASP A 81 13.49 6.91 -15.38
CA ASP A 81 14.93 7.02 -15.42
C ASP A 81 15.36 8.40 -15.97
N GLU A 82 16.53 8.87 -15.57
CA GLU A 82 17.05 10.18 -15.98
C GLU A 82 17.17 10.27 -17.50
N GLU A 83 17.66 9.22 -18.16
CA GLU A 83 17.77 9.14 -19.62
C GLU A 83 16.42 9.33 -20.33
N GLU A 84 15.37 8.67 -19.83
CA GLU A 84 14.03 8.76 -20.40
C GLU A 84 13.42 10.16 -20.20
N ARG A 85 13.71 10.78 -19.05
CA ARG A 85 13.30 12.15 -18.74
C ARG A 85 13.95 13.17 -19.67
N VAL A 86 15.25 13.03 -19.93
CA VAL A 86 16.00 13.89 -20.87
C VAL A 86 15.44 13.72 -22.28
N ARG A 87 15.18 12.48 -22.72
CA ARG A 87 14.60 12.19 -24.03
C ARG A 87 13.21 12.80 -24.22
N LEU A 88 12.32 12.68 -23.23
CA LEU A 88 10.97 13.26 -23.30
C LEU A 88 11.02 14.80 -23.28
N THR A 89 11.99 15.38 -22.58
CA THR A 89 12.19 16.84 -22.57
C THR A 89 12.71 17.34 -23.91
N ALA A 90 13.66 16.64 -24.54
CA ALA A 90 14.11 16.94 -25.90
C ALA A 90 12.97 16.86 -26.92
N ARG A 91 12.10 15.85 -26.81
CA ARG A 91 10.93 15.71 -27.70
C ARG A 91 9.92 16.83 -27.57
N ARG A 92 9.78 17.45 -26.39
CA ARG A 92 8.90 18.63 -26.22
C ARG A 92 9.33 19.81 -27.09
N VAL A 93 10.61 19.92 -27.44
CA VAL A 93 11.14 20.97 -28.33
C VAL A 93 11.35 20.48 -29.77
N GLY A 94 10.87 19.28 -30.11
CA GLY A 94 11.03 18.71 -31.45
C GLY A 94 12.44 18.19 -31.74
N MET A 95 13.26 17.97 -30.72
CA MET A 95 14.59 17.36 -30.85
C MET A 95 14.57 15.90 -30.40
N ASP A 96 15.27 15.04 -31.11
CA ASP A 96 15.57 13.68 -30.63
C ASP A 96 17.00 13.63 -30.07
N LEU A 97 17.15 12.97 -28.92
CA LEU A 97 18.43 12.85 -28.24
C LEU A 97 19.36 11.91 -29.04
N PRO A 98 20.62 12.31 -29.34
CA PRO A 98 21.58 11.43 -30.01
C PRO A 98 21.91 10.21 -29.14
N ALA A 99 22.34 9.11 -29.76
CA ALA A 99 22.85 7.96 -29.02
C ALA A 99 24.08 8.36 -28.20
N GLU A 100 24.09 8.04 -26.91
CA GLU A 100 25.21 8.33 -26.04
C GLU A 100 26.46 7.55 -26.47
N TYR A 101 27.63 8.20 -26.43
CA TYR A 101 28.88 7.62 -26.90
C TYR A 101 29.34 6.51 -25.94
N GLY A 102 29.18 5.24 -26.35
CA GLY A 102 29.64 4.07 -25.59
C GLY A 102 28.61 2.95 -25.44
N THR A 103 27.32 3.22 -25.68
CA THR A 103 26.26 2.19 -25.67
C THR A 103 26.02 1.65 -27.08
N LYS A 104 27.02 0.95 -27.65
CA LYS A 104 26.77 0.06 -28.78
C LYS A 104 25.94 -1.13 -28.26
N LYS A 105 24.63 -1.17 -28.56
CA LYS A 105 23.85 -2.39 -28.46
C LYS A 105 24.06 -3.20 -29.75
N GLU A 106 24.75 -4.33 -29.63
CA GLU A 106 24.55 -5.48 -30.51
C GLU A 106 23.15 -6.09 -30.28
#